data_AF-A0A2D9P728-F1
#
_entry.id   AF-A0A2D9P728-F1
#
_cell.length_a   1.000
_cell.length_b   1.000
_cell.length_c   1.000
_cell.angle_alpha   90.00
_cell.angle_beta   90.00
_cell.angle_gamma   90.00
#
_symmetry.space_group_name_H-M   'P 1'
#
loop_
_entity.id
_entity.type
_entity.pdbx_description
1 polymer ?
#
loop_
_entity_poly.entity_id
_entity_poly.type
_entity_poly.pdbx_seq_one_letter_code
_entity_poly.pdbx_strand_id
1 'polypeptide(L)'
;MLSSKINSINGSLGFNFNLLRTSESYWNDIKTPNSKSEMVLFGIGYTRNIAKGSIILGIQKPYFLKGTLSSTNEGDFKQKIDAIQITIGFRQILDLSIPFLE
;
A
#
# COMPACT_ATOMS: atom_id res chain seq x y z
N MET A 1 -11.86 3.73 -1.04
CA MET A 1 -11.79 3.19 0.34
C MET A 1 -13.18 3.30 0.95
N LEU A 2 -13.82 2.18 1.27
CA LEU A 2 -15.05 2.19 2.05
C LEU A 2 -14.66 2.16 3.52
N SER A 3 -15.15 3.09 4.33
CA SER A 3 -14.88 3.12 5.76
C SER A 3 -16.14 3.36 6.58
N SER A 4 -16.20 2.74 7.75
CA SER A 4 -17.26 2.91 8.74
C SER A 4 -16.65 3.52 10.00
N LYS A 5 -17.27 4.61 10.47
CA LYS A 5 -16.87 5.26 11.73
C LYS A 5 -17.39 4.44 12.90
N ILE A 6 -16.51 4.20 13.88
CA ILE A 6 -16.85 3.52 15.12
C ILE A 6 -16.70 4.54 16.25
N ASN A 7 -17.84 5.08 16.70
CA ASN A 7 -17.86 6.16 17.69
C ASN A 7 -17.22 5.76 19.04
N SER A 8 -17.36 4.50 19.47
CA SER A 8 -16.81 4.00 20.73
C SER A 8 -15.28 4.12 20.84
N ILE A 9 -14.56 4.08 19.71
CA ILE A 9 -13.09 4.14 19.68
C ILE A 9 -12.54 5.43 19.05
N ASN A 10 -13.42 6.38 18.70
CA ASN A 10 -13.11 7.59 17.92
C ASN A 10 -12.23 7.28 16.70
N GLY A 11 -12.62 6.25 15.96
CA GLY A 11 -11.85 5.74 14.84
C GLY A 11 -12.75 5.30 13.69
N SER A 12 -12.11 4.80 12.65
CA SER A 12 -12.76 4.24 11.47
C SER A 12 -12.04 2.97 11.05
N LEU A 13 -12.81 1.98 10.63
CA LEU A 13 -12.32 0.79 9.97
C LEU A 13 -12.71 0.89 8.50
N GLY A 14 -11.82 0.52 7.59
CA GLY A 14 -12.09 0.56 6.17
C GLY A 14 -11.48 -0.60 5.40
N PHE A 15 -12.08 -0.88 4.25
CA PHE A 15 -11.61 -1.85 3.29
C PHE A 15 -10.94 -1.12 2.12
N ASN A 16 -9.86 -1.72 1.63
CA ASN A 16 -9.11 -1.23 0.47
C ASN A 16 -9.00 -2.32 -0.60
N PHE A 17 -9.06 -1.85 -1.84
CA PHE A 17 -8.82 -2.61 -3.05
C PHE A 17 -7.95 -1.74 -3.95
N ASN A 18 -6.82 -2.28 -4.41
CA ASN A 18 -5.90 -1.57 -5.29
C ASN A 18 -5.53 -2.47 -6.46
N LEU A 19 -5.47 -1.89 -7.66
CA LEU A 19 -4.87 -2.52 -8.83
C LEU A 19 -3.55 -1.83 -9.11
N LEU A 20 -2.46 -2.59 -9.11
CA LEU A 20 -1.12 -2.11 -9.38
C LEU A 20 -0.58 -2.78 -10.66
N ARG A 21 -0.10 -1.96 -11.58
CA ARG A 21 0.55 -2.41 -12.80
C ARG A 21 1.91 -1.71 -12.92
N THR A 22 2.97 -2.49 -12.99
CA THR A 22 4.33 -2.01 -13.22
C THR A 22 4.78 -2.36 -14.64
N SER A 23 5.47 -1.43 -15.29
CA SER A 23 6.07 -1.62 -16.60
C SER A 23 7.47 -2.23 -16.50
N GLU A 24 8.03 -2.63 -17.64
CA GLU A 24 9.39 -3.12 -17.72
C GLU A 24 10.39 -2.02 -17.33
N SER A 25 11.44 -2.41 -16.62
CA SER A 25 12.55 -1.55 -16.21
C SER A 25 13.85 -2.09 -16.78
N TYR A 26 14.79 -1.19 -17.01
CA TYR A 26 16.07 -1.48 -17.67
C TYR A 26 17.22 -0.95 -16.83
N TRP A 27 18.31 -1.71 -16.77
CA TRP A 27 19.58 -1.28 -16.20
C TRP A 27 20.65 -1.38 -17.29
N ASN A 28 21.24 -0.27 -17.72
CA ASN A 28 22.17 -0.22 -18.86
C ASN A 28 21.61 -0.95 -20.11
N ASP A 29 20.37 -0.63 -20.50
CA ASP A 29 19.61 -1.27 -21.59
C ASP A 29 19.29 -2.78 -21.40
N ILE A 30 19.70 -3.37 -20.28
CA ILE A 30 19.37 -4.77 -19.94
C ILE A 30 18.04 -4.81 -19.19
N LYS A 31 17.07 -5.52 -19.75
CA LYS A 31 15.75 -5.72 -19.13
C LYS A 31 15.89 -6.43 -17.78
N THR A 32 15.31 -5.82 -16.74
CA THR A 32 15.29 -6.42 -15.41
C THR A 32 14.14 -7.42 -15.31
N PRO A 33 14.41 -8.71 -15.03
CA PRO A 33 13.43 -9.79 -15.16
C PRO A 33 12.23 -9.70 -14.20
N ASN A 34 12.31 -8.96 -13.09
CA ASN A 34 11.23 -8.84 -12.09
C ASN A 34 10.53 -7.45 -12.10
N SER A 35 10.74 -6.65 -13.14
CA SER A 35 10.27 -5.27 -13.20
C SER A 35 8.78 -5.11 -13.58
N LYS A 36 8.26 -6.01 -14.42
CA LYS A 36 6.89 -6.00 -14.90
C LYS A 36 6.01 -6.90 -14.04
N SER A 37 4.93 -6.35 -13.51
CA SER A 37 3.95 -7.06 -12.69
C SER A 37 2.57 -6.42 -12.81
N GLU A 38 1.54 -7.26 -12.70
CA GLU A 38 0.17 -6.81 -12.51
C GLU A 38 -0.35 -7.52 -11.27
N MET A 39 -0.80 -6.78 -10.27
CA MET A 39 -1.26 -7.33 -9.01
C MET A 39 -2.46 -6.58 -8.46
N VAL A 40 -3.27 -7.29 -7.69
CA VAL A 40 -4.36 -6.71 -6.92
C VAL A 40 -4.02 -6.82 -5.44
N LEU A 41 -4.30 -5.76 -4.69
CA LEU A 41 -4.11 -5.74 -3.25
C LEU A 41 -5.47 -5.58 -2.59
N PHE A 42 -5.79 -6.49 -1.69
CA PHE A 42 -6.97 -6.40 -0.83
C PHE A 42 -6.51 -6.21 0.61
N GLY A 43 -7.21 -5.39 1.37
CA GLY A 43 -6.88 -5.25 2.76
C GLY A 43 -7.87 -4.44 3.57
N ILE A 44 -7.51 -4.32 4.84
CA ILE A 44 -8.24 -3.53 5.82
C ILE A 44 -7.33 -2.49 6.44
N GLY A 45 -7.91 -1.38 6.85
CA GLY A 45 -7.22 -0.28 7.49
C GLY A 45 -8.03 0.26 8.65
N TYR A 46 -7.33 0.65 9.71
CA TYR A 46 -7.87 1.30 10.88
C TYR A 46 -7.27 2.70 11.00
N THR A 47 -8.08 3.71 11.29
CA THR A 47 -7.60 5.07 11.55
C THR A 47 -8.27 5.59 12.81
N ARG A 48 -7.47 6.07 13.77
CA ARG A 48 -7.95 6.62 15.03
C ARG A 48 -7.45 8.05 15.22
N ASN A 49 -8.34 8.95 15.61
CA ASN A 49 -7.92 10.28 16.05
C ASN A 49 -7.51 10.23 17.53
N ILE A 50 -6.36 10.80 17.82
CA ILE A 50 -5.80 11.04 19.16
C ILE A 50 -5.56 12.54 19.35
N ALA A 51 -5.29 12.98 20.58
CA ALA A 51 -5.15 14.41 20.89
C ALA A 51 -4.10 15.14 20.03
N LYS A 52 -3.01 14.46 19.65
CA LYS A 52 -1.91 15.03 18.87
C LYS A 52 -1.98 14.75 17.36
N GLY A 53 -3.06 14.14 16.86
CA GLY A 53 -3.17 13.78 15.45
C GLY A 53 -3.98 12.50 15.19
N SER A 54 -3.59 11.72 14.19
CA SER A 54 -4.27 10.48 13.81
C SER A 54 -3.25 9.36 13.64
N ILE A 55 -3.56 8.17 14.17
CA ILE A 55 -2.80 6.94 13.91
C ILE A 55 -3.52 6.17 12.82
N ILE A 56 -2.77 5.63 11.87
CA ILE A 56 -3.24 4.82 10.75
C ILE A 56 -2.54 3.48 10.83
N LEU A 57 -3.30 2.40 10.80
CA LEU A 57 -2.81 1.03 10.73
C LEU A 57 -3.46 0.35 9.52
N GLY A 58 -2.74 -0.51 8.83
CA GLY A 58 -3.29 -1.25 7.71
C GLY A 58 -2.58 -2.57 7.49
N ILE A 59 -3.34 -3.55 6.98
CA ILE A 59 -2.81 -4.81 6.51
C ILE A 59 -3.39 -5.09 5.13
N GLN A 60 -2.53 -5.45 4.18
CA GLN A 60 -2.91 -5.73 2.81
C GLN A 60 -2.23 -7.02 2.33
N LYS A 61 -2.96 -7.80 1.56
CA LYS A 61 -2.47 -8.99 0.88
C LYS A 61 -2.37 -8.71 -0.62
N PRO A 62 -1.16 -8.66 -1.20
CA PRO A 62 -0.99 -8.62 -2.64
C PRO A 62 -1.24 -10.00 -3.25
N TYR A 63 -1.92 -10.02 -4.39
CA TYR A 63 -2.12 -11.17 -5.25
C TYR A 63 -1.67 -10.81 -6.66
N PHE A 64 -0.64 -11.50 -7.14
CA PHE A 64 -0.07 -11.27 -8.46
C PHE A 64 -0.93 -11.94 -9.54
N LEU A 65 -1.45 -11.13 -10.47
CA LEU A 65 -2.22 -11.58 -11.63
C LEU A 65 -1.29 -11.97 -12.79
N LYS A 66 -0.23 -11.17 -13.04
CA LYS A 66 0.77 -11.38 -14.11
C LYS A 66 2.16 -10.89 -13.72
N GLY A 67 3.16 -11.33 -14.47
CA GLY A 67 4.57 -11.00 -14.30
C GLY A 67 5.38 -12.13 -13.68
N THR A 68 6.69 -11.98 -13.62
CA THR A 68 7.66 -13.01 -13.18
C THR A 68 7.48 -13.47 -11.73
N LEU A 69 6.73 -12.71 -10.93
CA LEU A 69 6.36 -13.00 -9.54
C LEU A 69 4.98 -13.66 -9.42
N SER A 70 4.25 -13.78 -10.53
CA SER A 70 2.98 -14.50 -10.62
C SER A 70 3.23 -15.98 -10.89
N SER A 71 2.36 -16.85 -10.37
CA SER A 71 2.44 -18.31 -10.56
C SER A 71 2.24 -18.77 -12.01
N THR A 72 1.95 -17.83 -12.93
CA THR A 72 1.59 -18.09 -14.32
C THR A 72 2.80 -17.85 -15.21
N ASN A 73 3.68 -18.85 -15.31
CA ASN A 73 4.73 -19.11 -16.31
C ASN A 73 5.11 -18.01 -17.34
N GLU A 74 5.42 -16.79 -16.93
CA GLU A 74 6.17 -15.83 -17.76
C GLU A 74 7.67 -15.95 -17.41
N GLY A 75 8.30 -17.04 -17.87
CA GLY A 75 9.73 -17.34 -17.71
C GLY A 75 10.04 -18.56 -16.83
N ASP A 76 11.26 -19.11 -16.97
CA ASP A 76 11.75 -20.33 -16.28
C ASP A 76 11.87 -20.22 -14.74
N PHE A 77 11.45 -19.10 -14.16
CA PHE A 77 11.53 -18.86 -12.72
C PHE A 77 10.16 -19.08 -12.07
N LYS A 78 9.99 -20.24 -11.42
CA LYS A 78 8.84 -20.52 -10.53
C LYS A 78 8.99 -19.78 -9.19
N GLN A 79 8.93 -18.45 -9.19
CA GLN A 79 9.04 -17.66 -7.97
C GLN A 79 7.67 -17.21 -7.48
N LYS A 80 7.10 -17.94 -6.50
CA LYS A 80 5.87 -17.55 -5.80
C LYS A 80 6.23 -16.65 -4.62
N ILE A 81 5.82 -15.38 -4.66
CA ILE A 81 5.94 -14.49 -3.51
C ILE A 81 4.67 -14.56 -2.67
N ASP A 82 4.84 -14.91 -1.40
CA ASP A 82 3.82 -14.77 -0.38
C ASP A 82 4.19 -13.60 0.54
N ALA A 83 3.61 -12.43 0.30
CA ALA A 83 3.89 -11.22 1.06
C ALA A 83 2.66 -10.78 1.84
N ILE A 84 2.87 -10.04 2.93
CA ILE A 84 1.85 -9.27 3.64
C ILE A 84 2.43 -7.86 3.78
N GLN A 85 1.64 -6.84 3.41
CA GLN A 85 2.01 -5.45 3.58
C GLN A 85 1.37 -4.92 4.86
N ILE A 86 2.20 -4.43 5.77
CA ILE A 86 1.77 -3.75 6.98
C ILE A 86 2.03 -2.26 6.79
N THR A 87 1.03 -1.43 7.08
CA THR A 87 1.13 0.03 7.03
C THR A 87 0.95 0.59 8.44
N ILE A 88 1.88 1.43 8.86
CA ILE A 88 1.80 2.21 10.10
C ILE A 88 2.03 3.66 9.71
N GLY A 89 1.12 4.53 10.11
CA GLY A 89 1.17 5.95 9.78
C GLY A 89 0.76 6.81 10.96
N PHE A 90 1.30 8.02 10.99
CA PHE A 90 0.91 9.07 11.90
C PHE A 90 0.68 10.34 11.11
N ARG A 91 -0.45 11.02 11.35
CA ARG A 91 -0.80 12.28 10.70
C ARG A 91 -1.09 13.34 11.76
N GLN A 92 -0.32 14.41 11.78
CA GLN A 92 -0.57 15.57 12.62
C GLN A 92 -0.68 16.82 11.75
N ILE A 93 -1.67 17.65 12.02
CA ILE A 93 -1.75 19.00 11.43
C ILE A 93 -0.95 19.90 12.37
N LEU A 94 0.08 20.55 11.84
CA LEU A 94 0.89 21.51 12.58
C LEU A 94 0.26 22.89 12.42
N ASP A 95 -0.04 23.54 13.53
CA ASP A 95 -0.39 24.95 13.57
C ASP A 95 0.88 25.75 13.85
N LEU A 96 1.75 25.83 12.84
CA LEU A 96 3.00 26.58 12.90
C LEU A 96 2.85 27.83 12.03
N SER A 97 2.78 29.00 12.67
CA SER A 97 3.00 30.27 11.97
C SER A 97 4.50 30.38 11.66
N ILE A 98 4.84 30.47 10.36
CA ILE A 98 6.20 30.68 9.90
C ILE A 98 6.42 32.20 9.84
N PRO A 99 7.22 32.81 10.73
CA PRO A 99 7.23 34.26 10.95
C PRO A 99 7.69 35.12 9.75
N PHE A 100 8.26 34.49 8.73
CA PHE A 100 8.84 35.16 7.55
C PHE A 100 8.12 34.80 6.24
N LEU A 101 7.02 34.03 6.31
CA LEU A 101 6.21 33.61 5.17
C LEU A 101 4.81 34.22 5.25
N GLU A 102 4.75 35.48 5.71
CA GLU A 102 3.58 36.37 5.61
C GLU A 102 3.80 37.42 4.53
#